data_AF-A0A661X1Z2-F1
#
_entry.id   AF-A0A661X1Z2-F1
#
_cell.length_a   1.000
_cell.length_b   1.000
_cell.length_c   1.000
_cell.angle_alpha   90.00
_cell.angle_beta   90.00
_cell.angle_gamma   90.00
#
_symmetry.space_group_name_H-M   'P 1'
#
loop_
_entity.id
_entity.type
_entity.pdbx_description
1 polymer ?
#
loop_
_entity_poly.entity_id
_entity_poly.type
_entity_poly.pdbx_seq_one_letter_code
_entity_poly.pdbx_strand_id
1 'polypeptide(L)' 'KYCDGQVLVSHDMLGLYEKFQPKFVRRYAELGKAMSQAFKQYINDVKQKNFPNDDESY' A
#
# COMPACT_ATOMS: atom_id res chain seq x y z
N LYS A 1 23.68 -14.15 -2.92
CA LYS A 1 24.35 -14.69 -1.70
C LYS A 1 25.88 -14.56 -1.74
N TYR A 2 26.50 -14.40 -2.92
CA TYR A 2 27.94 -14.08 -3.08
C TYR A 2 28.10 -12.70 -3.73
N CYS A 3 27.60 -11.67 -3.05
CA CYS A 3 27.76 -10.27 -3.45
C CYS A 3 27.88 -9.44 -2.17
N ASP A 4 28.57 -8.32 -2.23
CA ASP A 4 28.77 -7.42 -1.07
C ASP A 4 27.49 -6.64 -0.69
N GLY A 5 26.51 -6.62 -1.59
CA GLY A 5 25.22 -5.98 -1.38
C GLY A 5 24.13 -6.61 -2.23
N GLN A 6 22.88 -6.21 -1.99
CA GLN A 6 21.71 -6.63 -2.75
C GLN A 6 20.87 -5.39 -3.07
N VAL A 7 20.15 -5.44 -4.19
CA VAL A 7 19.24 -4.37 -4.63
C VAL A 7 17.87 -4.97 -4.93
N LEU A 8 16.83 -4.27 -4.49
CA LEU A 8 15.43 -4.59 -4.78
C LEU A 8 14.70 -3.32 -5.16
N VAL A 9 13.68 -3.44 -6.02
CA VAL A 9 12.75 -2.34 -6.28
C VAL A 9 11.81 -2.22 -5.08
N SER A 10 11.73 -1.03 -4.48
CA SER A 10 10.92 -0.79 -3.28
C SER A 10 9.46 -1.18 -3.47
N HIS A 11 8.89 -0.95 -4.65
CA HIS A 11 7.50 -1.29 -4.96
C HIS A 11 7.22 -2.79 -4.89
N ASP A 12 8.12 -3.61 -5.41
CA ASP A 12 7.98 -5.07 -5.38
C ASP A 12 8.24 -5.61 -3.97
N MET A 13 9.23 -5.05 -3.28
CA MET A 13 9.58 -5.41 -1.90
C MET A 13 8.43 -5.12 -0.93
N LEU A 14 7.72 -4.00 -1.12
CA LEU A 14 6.60 -3.58 -0.27
C LEU A 14 5.24 -4.11 -0.74
N GLY A 15 5.20 -4.86 -1.85
CA GLY A 15 3.96 -5.45 -2.37
C GLY A 15 2.92 -4.41 -2.78
N LEU A 16 3.34 -3.32 -3.43
CA LEU A 16 2.44 -2.28 -3.92
C LEU A 16 1.56 -2.77 -5.10
N TYR A 17 2.08 -3.69 -5.91
CA TYR A 17 1.36 -4.30 -7.03
C TYR A 17 1.08 -5.78 -6.77
N GLU A 18 -0.19 -6.18 -6.86
CA GLU A 18 -0.59 -7.56 -6.55
C GLU A 18 -0.32 -8.54 -7.68
N LYS A 19 -0.41 -8.10 -8.95
CA LYS A 19 -0.43 -8.97 -10.14
C LYS A 19 0.94 -9.43 -10.62
N PHE A 20 2.02 -8.77 -10.23
CA PHE A 20 3.36 -9.11 -10.68
C PHE A 20 4.27 -9.35 -9.48
N GLN A 21 4.81 -10.57 -9.38
CA GLN A 21 5.79 -10.94 -8.37
C GLN A 21 7.00 -11.57 -9.07
N PRO A 22 8.09 -10.81 -9.25
CA PRO A 22 9.33 -11.38 -9.78
C PRO A 22 9.82 -12.50 -8.86
N LYS A 23 10.29 -13.61 -9.43
CA LYS A 23 10.73 -14.80 -8.67
C LYS A 23 11.86 -14.53 -7.66
N PHE A 24 12.62 -13.45 -7.86
CA PHE A 24 13.77 -13.08 -7.03
C PHE A 24 13.46 -12.04 -5.95
N VAL A 25 12.20 -11.63 -5.79
CA VAL A 25 11.81 -10.63 -4.78
C VAL A 25 11.19 -11.32 -3.56
N ARG A 26 11.73 -11.03 -2.38
CA ARG A 26 11.06 -11.28 -1.10
C ARG A 26 10.16 -10.09 -0.78
N ARG A 27 8.86 -10.35 -0.57
CA ARG A 27 7.93 -9.34 -0.06
C ARG A 27 8.10 -9.20 1.46
N TYR A 28 8.14 -7.96 1.93
CA TYR A 28 8.19 -7.60 3.34
C TYR A 28 6.88 -6.98 3.82
N ALA A 29 6.02 -6.54 2.90
CA ALA A 29 4.69 -6.03 3.17
C ALA A 29 3.74 -6.31 1.99
N GLU A 30 2.45 -6.09 2.21
CA GLU A 30 1.38 -6.19 1.21
C GLU A 30 0.64 -4.84 1.14
N LEU A 31 1.39 -3.75 0.87
CA LEU A 31 0.85 -2.39 0.95
C LEU A 31 -0.25 -2.12 -0.07
N GLY A 32 -0.27 -2.81 -1.23
CA GLY A 32 -1.35 -2.69 -2.20
C GLY A 32 -2.73 -3.02 -1.62
N LYS A 33 -2.81 -4.02 -0.71
CA LYS A 33 -4.04 -4.38 -0.02
C LYS A 33 -4.46 -3.33 0.99
N ALA A 34 -3.50 -2.86 1.81
CA ALA A 34 -3.75 -1.82 2.80
C ALA A 34 -4.23 -0.52 2.14
N MET A 35 -3.57 -0.11 1.04
CA MET A 35 -4.00 1.04 0.24
C MET A 35 -5.41 0.85 -0.32
N SER A 36 -5.70 -0.32 -0.90
CA SER A 36 -7.03 -0.62 -1.42
C SER A 36 -8.12 -0.57 -0.34
N GLN A 37 -7.82 -1.00 0.88
CA GLN A 37 -8.72 -0.89 2.02
C GLN A 37 -8.91 0.57 2.46
N ALA A 38 -7.82 1.33 2.59
CA ALA A 38 -7.86 2.75 2.96
C ALA A 38 -8.70 3.56 1.97
N PHE A 39 -8.54 3.34 0.66
CA PHE A 39 -9.36 4.01 -0.35
C PHE A 39 -10.84 3.64 -0.25
N LYS A 40 -11.17 2.37 0.02
CA LYS A 40 -12.58 1.96 0.22
C LYS A 40 -13.18 2.62 1.45
N GLN A 41 -12.42 2.70 2.54
CA GLN A 41 -12.85 3.35 3.78
C GLN A 41 -13.08 4.85 3.54
N TYR A 42 -12.12 5.55 2.92
CA TYR A 42 -12.27 6.94 2.54
C TYR A 42 -13.51 7.18 1.66
N ILE A 43 -13.73 6.36 0.64
CA ILE A 43 -14.92 6.45 -0.22
C ILE A 43 -16.20 6.29 0.60
N ASN A 44 -16.21 5.36 1.57
CA ASN A 44 -17.35 5.16 2.45
C ASN A 44 -17.58 6.39 3.33
N ASP A 45 -16.53 6.93 3.94
CA ASP A 45 -16.63 8.07 4.86
C ASP A 45 -17.13 9.33 4.12
N VAL A 46 -16.66 9.56 2.89
CA VAL A 46 -17.19 10.64 2.03
C VAL A 46 -18.67 10.42 1.70
N LYS A 47 -19.07 9.19 1.32
CA LYS A 47 -20.47 8.88 0.99
C LYS A 47 -21.40 9.01 2.19
N GLN A 48 -20.91 8.70 3.39
CA GLN A 48 -21.64 8.82 4.64
C GLN A 48 -21.59 10.24 5.22
N LYS A 49 -20.83 11.15 4.61
CA LYS A 49 -20.54 12.49 5.13
C LYS A 49 -19.86 12.47 6.52
N ASN A 50 -19.13 11.40 6.82
CA ASN A 50 -18.26 11.30 7.99
C ASN A 50 -16.91 11.99 7.76
N PHE A 51 -16.55 12.23 6.49
CA PHE A 51 -15.37 12.98 6.10
C PHE A 51 -15.76 14.15 5.16
N PRO A 52 -15.23 15.37 5.40
CA PRO A 52 -14.57 15.77 6.65
C PRO A 52 -15.58 15.86 7.80
N ASN A 53 -15.13 15.64 9.04
CA ASN A 53 -15.89 15.95 10.25
C ASN A 53 -15.49 17.32 10.85
N ASP A 54 -16.08 17.68 12.00
CA ASP A 54 -15.83 18.95 12.68
C ASP A 54 -14.35 19.14 13.11
N ASP A 55 -13.60 18.07 13.37
CA ASP A 55 -12.16 18.14 13.68
C ASP A 55 -11.29 18.28 12.41
N GLU A 56 -11.87 18.02 11.24
CA GLU A 56 -11.23 18.06 9.92
C GLU A 56 -11.68 19.27 9.08
N SER A 57 -12.42 20.19 9.68
CA SER A 57 -12.96 21.40 9.04
C SER A 57 -12.73 22.65 9.91
N TYR A 58 -12.75 23.84 9.29
CA TYR A 58 -12.56 25.15 9.94
C TYR A 58 -13.89 25.85 10.22
#